data_AF-A0A7Z9XIM8-F1
#
_entry.id   AF-A0A7Z9XIM8-F1
#
_cell.length_a   1.000
_cell.length_b   1.000
_cell.length_c   1.000
_cell.angle_alpha   90.00
_cell.angle_beta   90.00
_cell.angle_gamma   90.00
#
_symmetry.space_group_name_H-M   'P 1'
#
loop_
_entity.id
_entity.type
_entity.pdbx_description
1 polymer ?
#
loop_
_entity_poly.entity_id
_entity_poly.type
_entity_poly.pdbx_seq_one_letter_code
_entity_poly.pdbx_strand_id
1 'polypeptide(L)'
;MDEAGNIFSFEDLKVWQKSVLFSEKVIRSIDEINAPRKHYRLIEQLESASTSVAMNIAEGKGRQTTKEFVQFLHIARGSLFEVVTLLIILQRVGWIEVEEVMKFQQLAEEITKMLNSLIKSMK
;
A
#
# COMPACT_ATOMS: atom_id res chain seq x y z
N MET A 1 5.14 -6.41 -23.85
CA MET A 1 3.87 -7.02 -23.46
C MET A 1 4.11 -8.48 -23.24
N ASP A 2 4.00 -8.91 -21.99
CA ASP A 2 3.91 -10.33 -21.66
C ASP A 2 2.51 -10.88 -22.04
N GLU A 3 2.23 -12.14 -21.71
CA GLU A 3 0.93 -12.77 -21.99
C GLU A 3 -0.25 -12.07 -21.28
N ALA A 4 0.02 -11.29 -20.22
CA ALA A 4 -0.98 -10.51 -19.49
C ALA A 4 -1.15 -9.07 -20.02
N GLY A 5 -0.35 -8.64 -21.00
CA GLY A 5 -0.40 -7.28 -21.52
C GLY A 5 0.42 -6.25 -20.73
N ASN A 6 1.28 -6.70 -19.82
CA ASN A 6 2.15 -5.84 -19.03
C ASN A 6 3.36 -5.36 -19.84
N ILE A 7 3.74 -4.10 -19.68
CA ILE A 7 4.91 -3.51 -20.34
C ILE A 7 6.15 -3.69 -19.45
N PHE A 8 5.98 -3.57 -18.13
CA PHE A 8 7.08 -3.63 -17.17
C PHE A 8 7.00 -4.88 -16.31
N SER A 9 8.14 -5.54 -16.06
CA SER A 9 8.21 -6.82 -15.33
C SER A 9 7.82 -6.76 -13.85
N PHE A 10 7.70 -5.57 -13.27
CA PHE A 10 7.16 -5.43 -11.91
C PHE A 10 5.63 -5.56 -11.89
N GLU A 11 4.94 -5.34 -13.01
CA GLU A 11 3.49 -5.43 -13.13
C GLU A 11 3.00 -6.88 -12.97
N ASP A 12 3.89 -7.86 -13.21
CA ASP A 12 3.64 -9.30 -13.04
C ASP A 12 3.60 -9.72 -11.56
N LEU A 13 4.13 -8.88 -10.67
CA LEU A 13 4.13 -9.17 -9.24
C LEU A 13 2.70 -9.03 -8.69
N LYS A 14 2.08 -10.15 -8.32
CA LYS A 14 0.75 -10.15 -7.69
C LYS A 14 0.66 -9.21 -6.48
N VAL A 15 1.74 -9.10 -5.71
CA VAL A 15 1.79 -8.18 -4.55
C VAL A 15 1.75 -6.72 -5.00
N TRP A 16 2.39 -6.36 -6.12
CA TRP A 16 2.31 -5.02 -6.70
C TRP A 16 0.88 -4.72 -7.17
N GLN A 17 0.26 -5.63 -7.94
CA GLN A 17 -1.12 -5.47 -8.43
C GLN A 17 -2.09 -5.24 -7.27
N LYS A 18 -1.95 -6.02 -6.20
CA LYS A 18 -2.78 -5.88 -5.00
C LYS A 18 -2.51 -4.59 -4.25
N SER A 19 -1.25 -4.14 -4.19
CA SER A 19 -0.89 -2.83 -3.63
C SER A 19 -1.50 -1.68 -4.42
N VAL A 20 -1.51 -1.72 -5.76
CA VAL A 20 -2.18 -0.71 -6.59
C VAL A 20 -3.68 -0.65 -6.29
N LEU A 21 -4.37 -1.80 -6.27
CA LEU A 21 -5.78 -1.88 -5.91
C LEU A 21 -6.05 -1.35 -4.50
N PHE A 22 -5.16 -1.63 -3.55
CA PHE A 22 -5.25 -1.12 -2.19
C PHE A 22 -5.15 0.41 -2.15
N SER A 23 -4.15 1.00 -2.83
CA SER A 23 -4.01 2.45 -2.93
C SER A 23 -5.24 3.10 -3.59
N GLU A 24 -5.76 2.51 -4.66
CA GLU A 24 -6.99 2.99 -5.32
C GLU A 24 -8.17 3.03 -4.33
N LYS A 25 -8.38 1.95 -3.57
CA LYS A 25 -9.45 1.88 -2.57
C LYS A 25 -9.29 2.93 -1.47
N VAL A 26 -8.07 3.14 -1.00
CA VAL A 26 -7.76 4.17 0.01
C VAL A 26 -8.11 5.55 -0.53
N ILE A 27 -7.63 5.91 -1.72
CA ILE A 27 -7.90 7.22 -2.35
C ILE A 27 -9.40 7.44 -2.55
N ARG A 28 -10.13 6.45 -3.07
CA ARG A 28 -11.58 6.58 -3.24
C ARG A 28 -12.32 6.77 -1.92
N SER A 29 -11.86 6.12 -0.84
CA SER A 29 -12.50 6.26 0.47
C SER A 29 -12.22 7.61 1.11
N ILE A 30 -11.06 8.21 0.81
CA ILE A 30 -10.70 9.56 1.26
C ILE A 30 -11.66 10.61 0.69
N ASP A 31 -12.06 10.46 -0.58
CA ASP A 31 -13.00 11.39 -1.24
C ASP A 31 -14.37 11.44 -0.52
N GLU A 32 -14.72 10.39 0.23
CA GLU A 32 -15.97 10.28 0.99
C GLU A 32 -15.85 10.81 2.43
N ILE A 33 -14.63 11.13 2.90
CA ILE A 33 -14.40 11.56 4.28
C ILE A 33 -14.98 12.97 4.52
N ASN A 34 -15.92 13.04 5.47
CA ASN A 34 -16.48 14.31 5.93
C ASN A 34 -15.65 14.89 7.09
N ALA A 35 -14.55 15.61 6.76
CA ALA A 35 -13.67 16.21 7.75
C ALA A 35 -14.02 17.68 8.05
N PRO A 36 -14.54 18.02 9.26
CA PRO A 36 -15.03 19.38 9.60
C PRO A 36 -13.94 20.46 9.69
N ARG A 37 -12.65 20.07 9.63
CA ARG A 37 -11.49 20.98 9.62
C ARG A 37 -10.41 20.52 8.64
N LYS A 38 -10.75 20.23 7.38
CA LYS A 38 -9.80 20.23 6.24
C LYS A 38 -8.37 19.77 6.62
N HIS A 39 -8.24 18.60 7.25
CA HIS A 39 -6.94 18.08 7.69
C HIS A 39 -6.20 17.49 6.48
N TYR A 40 -6.04 18.32 5.45
CA TYR A 40 -5.51 17.93 4.14
C TYR A 40 -4.15 17.28 4.28
N ARG A 41 -3.32 17.73 5.22
CA ARG A 41 -2.02 17.10 5.47
C ARG A 41 -2.12 15.64 5.92
N LEU A 42 -3.13 15.26 6.72
CA LEU A 42 -3.33 13.86 7.12
C LEU A 42 -3.85 13.03 5.95
N ILE A 43 -4.74 13.62 5.15
CA ILE A 43 -5.26 13.01 3.92
C ILE A 43 -4.14 12.78 2.91
N GLU A 44 -3.34 13.81 2.60
CA GLU A 44 -2.17 13.74 1.72
C GLU A 44 -1.15 12.72 2.22
N GLN A 45 -0.92 12.64 3.54
CA GLN A 45 -0.05 11.61 4.11
C GLN A 45 -0.60 10.20 3.89
N LEU A 46 -1.91 10.02 4.02
CA LEU A 46 -2.56 8.73 3.77
C LEU A 46 -2.48 8.33 2.30
N GLU A 47 -2.75 9.26 1.37
CA GLU A 47 -2.60 9.04 -0.07
C GLU A 47 -1.16 8.70 -0.46
N SER A 48 -0.21 9.51 0.02
CA SER A 48 1.22 9.34 -0.23
C SER A 48 1.74 8.00 0.32
N ALA A 49 1.41 7.66 1.57
CA ALA A 49 1.80 6.38 2.15
C ALA A 49 1.16 5.20 1.39
N SER A 50 -0.10 5.33 0.95
CA SER A 50 -0.79 4.26 0.23
C SER A 50 -0.17 3.98 -1.14
N THR A 51 0.15 5.00 -1.91
CA THR A 51 0.79 4.88 -3.23
C THR A 51 2.25 4.42 -3.11
N SER A 52 2.93 4.84 -2.04
CA SER A 52 4.31 4.45 -1.71
C SER A 52 4.50 2.93 -1.63
N VAL A 53 3.48 2.16 -1.24
CA VAL A 53 3.57 0.69 -1.19
C VAL A 53 3.89 0.10 -2.57
N ALA A 54 3.08 0.43 -3.59
CA ALA A 54 3.29 -0.06 -4.94
C ALA A 54 4.54 0.55 -5.59
N MET A 55 4.80 1.84 -5.36
CA MET A 55 5.99 2.53 -5.89
C MET A 55 7.28 1.88 -5.39
N ASN A 56 7.39 1.56 -4.10
CA ASN A 56 8.58 0.90 -3.55
C ASN A 56 8.75 -0.52 -4.09
N ILE A 57 7.67 -1.28 -4.33
CA ILE A 57 7.77 -2.61 -4.95
C ILE A 57 8.33 -2.50 -6.37
N ALA A 58 7.79 -1.55 -7.17
CA ALA A 58 8.24 -1.32 -8.54
C ALA A 58 9.70 -0.83 -8.59
N GLU A 59 10.04 0.16 -7.77
CA GLU A 59 11.40 0.70 -7.68
C GLU A 59 12.40 -0.38 -7.25
N GLY A 60 12.05 -1.15 -6.22
CA GLY A 60 12.85 -2.25 -5.73
C GLY A 60 13.10 -3.33 -6.78
N LYS A 61 12.08 -3.68 -7.57
CA LYS A 61 12.20 -4.66 -8.67
C LYS A 61 13.15 -4.18 -9.79
N GLY A 62 13.32 -2.86 -9.94
CA GLY A 62 14.27 -2.25 -10.86
C GLY A 62 15.71 -2.13 -10.33
N ARG A 63 15.98 -2.51 -9.07
CA ARG A 63 17.34 -2.46 -8.49
C ARG A 63 18.23 -3.60 -8.99
N GLN A 64 19.55 -3.39 -8.90
CA GLN A 64 20.54 -4.32 -9.47
C GLN A 64 20.72 -5.58 -8.63
N THR A 65 20.49 -5.49 -7.31
CA THR A 65 20.75 -6.61 -6.40
C THR A 65 19.49 -7.05 -5.66
N THR A 66 19.42 -8.36 -5.37
CA THR A 66 18.36 -8.94 -4.52
C THR A 66 18.32 -8.28 -3.14
N LYS A 67 19.49 -7.90 -2.59
CA LYS A 67 19.58 -7.22 -1.29
C LYS A 67 18.87 -5.87 -1.30
N GLU A 68 19.08 -5.07 -2.34
CA GLU A 68 18.36 -3.80 -2.51
C GLU A 68 16.86 -4.04 -2.70
N PHE A 69 16.47 -5.00 -3.53
CA PHE A 69 15.05 -5.30 -3.70
C PHE A 69 14.38 -5.65 -2.36
N VAL A 70 14.99 -6.52 -1.55
CA VAL A 70 14.49 -6.86 -0.21
C VAL A 70 14.38 -5.62 0.70
N GLN A 71 15.34 -4.69 0.62
CA GLN A 71 15.25 -3.42 1.37
C GLN A 71 14.03 -2.60 0.95
N PHE A 72 13.77 -2.47 -0.36
CA PHE A 72 12.59 -1.78 -0.88
C PHE A 72 11.28 -2.47 -0.49
N LEU A 73 11.23 -3.81 -0.46
CA LEU A 73 10.07 -4.54 0.04
C LEU A 73 9.81 -4.28 1.53
N HIS A 74 10.86 -4.07 2.33
CA HIS A 74 10.71 -3.63 3.72
C HIS A 74 10.18 -2.21 3.84
N ILE A 75 10.61 -1.29 2.97
CA ILE A 75 10.08 0.08 2.91
C ILE A 75 8.60 0.05 2.52
N ALA A 76 8.22 -0.71 1.49
CA ALA A 76 6.83 -0.89 1.09
C ALA A 76 5.95 -1.38 2.26
N ARG A 77 6.45 -2.34 3.04
CA ARG A 77 5.76 -2.83 4.25
C ARG A 77 5.64 -1.73 5.33
N GLY A 78 6.68 -0.92 5.50
CA GLY A 78 6.66 0.25 6.38
C GLY A 78 5.55 1.23 6.00
N SER A 79 5.50 1.65 4.73
CA SER A 79 4.44 2.53 4.21
C SER A 79 3.04 1.93 4.37
N LEU A 80 2.89 0.61 4.19
CA LEU A 80 1.61 -0.06 4.43
C LEU A 80 1.15 0.05 5.91
N PHE A 81 2.09 -0.04 6.85
CA PHE A 81 1.78 0.12 8.28
C PHE A 81 1.46 1.58 8.64
N GLU A 82 2.07 2.55 7.96
CA GLU A 82 1.70 3.97 8.09
C GLU A 82 0.25 4.19 7.65
N VAL A 83 -0.17 3.61 6.52
CA VAL A 83 -1.56 3.67 6.04
C VAL A 83 -2.52 3.10 7.08
N VAL A 84 -2.26 1.89 7.59
CA VAL A 84 -3.11 1.26 8.61
C VAL A 84 -3.19 2.12 9.87
N THR A 85 -2.07 2.70 10.30
CA THR A 85 -2.01 3.57 11.47
C THR A 85 -2.86 4.83 11.27
N LEU A 86 -2.74 5.48 10.12
CA LEU A 86 -3.52 6.66 9.78
C LEU A 86 -5.03 6.34 9.71
N LEU A 87 -5.43 5.24 9.06
CA LEU A 87 -6.83 4.81 9.03
C LEU A 87 -7.43 4.58 10.42
N ILE A 88 -6.67 3.97 11.34
CA ILE A 88 -7.09 3.82 12.74
C ILE A 88 -7.24 5.17 13.43
N ILE A 89 -6.34 6.12 13.19
CA ILE A 89 -6.45 7.49 13.73
C ILE A 89 -7.73 8.15 13.21
N LEU A 90 -8.00 8.07 11.90
CA LEU A 90 -9.20 8.63 11.27
C LEU A 90 -10.47 8.00 11.84
N GLN A 91 -10.47 6.69 12.10
CA GLN A 91 -11.59 6.00 12.76
C GLN A 91 -11.82 6.50 14.18
N ARG A 92 -10.75 6.68 14.96
CA ARG A 92 -10.84 7.17 16.35
C ARG A 92 -11.37 8.60 16.46
N VAL A 93 -11.13 9.43 15.44
CA VAL A 93 -11.69 10.79 15.37
C VAL A 93 -13.06 10.85 14.68
N GLY A 94 -13.61 9.70 14.29
CA GLY A 94 -14.96 9.58 13.73
C GLY A 94 -15.09 10.04 12.27
N TRP A 95 -14.01 9.95 11.48
CA TRP A 95 -14.03 10.37 10.06
C TRP A 95 -14.23 9.22 9.08
N ILE A 96 -14.04 7.99 9.54
CA ILE A 96 -14.23 6.77 8.77
C ILE A 96 -14.83 5.70 9.69
N GLU A 97 -15.76 4.91 9.15
CA GLU A 97 -16.45 3.87 9.89
C GLU A 97 -15.50 2.70 10.25
N VAL A 98 -15.80 2.03 11.35
CA VAL A 98 -15.01 0.91 11.87
C VAL A 98 -14.95 -0.22 10.84
N GLU A 99 -16.07 -0.52 10.21
CA GLU A 99 -16.21 -1.58 9.21
C GLU A 99 -15.32 -1.32 8.00
N GLU A 100 -15.16 -0.05 7.60
CA GLU A 100 -14.34 0.31 6.45
C GLU A 100 -12.85 0.15 6.80
N VAL A 101 -12.43 0.59 7.98
CA VAL A 101 -11.06 0.36 8.46
C VAL A 101 -10.74 -1.13 8.59
N MET A 102 -11.69 -1.95 9.05
CA MET A 102 -11.49 -3.41 9.12
C MET A 102 -11.24 -4.04 7.74
N LYS A 103 -11.94 -3.59 6.69
CA LYS A 103 -11.68 -4.06 5.31
C LYS A 103 -10.26 -3.69 4.86
N PHE A 104 -9.82 -2.47 5.14
CA PHE A 104 -8.45 -2.06 4.82
C PHE A 104 -7.39 -2.85 5.58
N GLN A 105 -7.63 -3.13 6.86
CA GLN A 105 -6.73 -3.96 7.67
C GLN A 105 -6.59 -5.37 7.11
N GLN A 106 -7.69 -5.99 6.66
CA GLN A 106 -7.65 -7.31 6.03
C GLN A 106 -6.83 -7.32 4.73
N LEU A 107 -7.02 -6.30 3.87
CA LEU A 107 -6.24 -6.14 2.65
C LEU A 107 -4.75 -5.91 2.96
N ALA A 108 -4.45 -5.08 3.96
CA ALA A 108 -3.08 -4.81 4.39
C ALA A 108 -2.41 -6.05 5.00
N GLU A 109 -3.14 -6.87 5.76
CA GLU A 109 -2.65 -8.14 6.28
C GLU A 109 -2.27 -9.09 5.14
N GLU A 110 -3.11 -9.19 4.12
CA GLU A 110 -2.83 -10.03 2.95
C GLU A 110 -1.60 -9.54 2.18
N ILE A 111 -1.49 -8.24 1.90
CA ILE A 111 -0.30 -7.65 1.26
C ILE A 111 0.94 -7.91 2.13
N THR A 112 0.85 -7.78 3.44
CA THR A 112 1.95 -8.08 4.37
C THR A 112 2.41 -9.53 4.25
N LYS A 113 1.48 -10.49 4.19
CA LYS A 113 1.79 -11.92 3.97
C LYS A 113 2.48 -12.13 2.62
N MET A 114 2.00 -11.48 1.56
CA MET A 114 2.62 -11.57 0.23
C MET A 114 4.03 -10.99 0.20
N LEU A 115 4.25 -9.80 0.80
CA LEU A 115 5.57 -9.18 0.93
C LEU A 115 6.53 -10.09 1.69
N ASN A 116 6.10 -10.64 2.83
CA ASN A 116 6.92 -11.53 3.64
C ASN A 116 7.29 -12.82 2.90
N SER A 117 6.34 -13.42 2.18
CA SER A 117 6.59 -14.60 1.33
C SER A 117 7.59 -14.29 0.22
N LEU A 118 7.46 -13.14 -0.44
CA LEU A 118 8.38 -12.70 -1.49
C LEU A 118 9.79 -12.48 -0.94
N ILE A 119 9.92 -11.75 0.17
CA ILE A 119 11.20 -11.54 0.87
C ILE A 119 11.83 -12.88 1.26
N LYS A 120 11.04 -13.85 1.73
CA LYS A 120 11.53 -15.18 2.11
C LYS A 120 12.05 -15.97 0.89
N SER A 121 11.41 -15.85 -0.27
CA SER A 121 11.85 -16.52 -1.51
C SER A 121 13.14 -15.95 -2.12
N MET A 122 13.59 -14.80 -1.64
CA MET A 122 14.79 -14.10 -2.12
C MET A 122 16.03 -14.33 -1.25
N LYS A 123 15.87 -15.07 -0.15
CA LYS A 123 16.95 -15.51 0.74
C LYS A 123 17.34 -16.94 0.39
#